data_AF-A0A847CPT8-F1
#
_entry.id   AF-A0A847CPT8-F1
#
_cell.length_a   1.000
_cell.length_b   1.000
_cell.length_c   1.000
_cell.angle_alpha   90.00
_cell.angle_beta   90.00
_cell.angle_gamma   90.00
#
_symmetry.space_group_name_H-M   'P 1'
#
loop_
_entity.id
_entity.type
_entity.pdbx_description
1 polymer ?
#
loop_
_entity_poly.entity_id
_entity_poly.type
_entity_poly.pdbx_seq_one_letter_code
_entity_poly.pdbx_strand_id
1 'polypeptide(L)'
;MSGIDLESMLSTIHDLVAFSPRASGTSGGEAAAYYVHERFEAAGLDRVWFEETDTYQWTPTAASLDVDGEAFDVMPVLHSALPAHNIVGDLGTGPQGIHAR
;
A
#
# COMPACT_ATOMS: atom_id res chain seq x y z
N MET A 1 6.10 -28.99 19.82
CA MET A 1 5.94 -27.71 19.13
C MET A 1 5.87 -26.65 20.21
N SER A 2 6.90 -25.81 20.34
CA SER A 2 6.77 -24.60 21.16
C SER A 2 5.71 -23.73 20.50
N GLY A 3 4.68 -23.35 21.25
CA GLY A 3 3.68 -22.40 20.77
C GLY A 3 4.36 -21.08 20.40
N ILE A 4 3.67 -20.28 19.59
CA ILE A 4 4.08 -18.90 19.32
C ILE A 4 4.22 -18.18 20.67
N ASP A 5 5.45 -17.83 21.04
CA ASP A 5 5.72 -17.01 22.21
C ASP A 5 5.83 -15.52 21.83
N LEU A 6 5.80 -14.65 22.84
CA LEU A 6 5.81 -13.21 22.64
C LEU A 6 7.07 -12.70 21.93
N GLU A 7 8.23 -13.29 22.25
CA GLU A 7 9.50 -12.90 21.66
C GLU A 7 9.55 -13.20 20.17
N SER A 8 9.04 -14.38 19.77
CA SER A 8 8.91 -14.79 18.37
C SER A 8 7.97 -13.86 17.58
N MET A 9 6.84 -13.45 18.18
CA MET A 9 5.93 -12.47 17.56
C MET A 9 6.58 -11.11 17.37
N LEU A 10 7.28 -10.61 18.40
CA LEU A 10 7.96 -9.31 18.32
C LEU A 10 9.10 -9.33 17.30
N SER A 11 9.90 -10.40 17.24
CA SER A 11 10.92 -10.56 16.20
C SER A 11 10.31 -10.50 14.80
N THR A 12 9.20 -11.21 14.59
CA THR A 12 8.46 -11.20 13.31
C THR A 12 8.00 -9.78 12.94
N ILE A 13 7.50 -9.02 13.91
CA ILE A 13 7.11 -7.62 13.69
C ILE A 13 8.33 -6.78 13.32
N HIS A 14 9.46 -6.92 14.02
CA HIS A 14 10.68 -6.18 13.72
C HIS A 14 11.20 -6.46 12.31
N ASP A 15 11.25 -7.73 11.91
CA ASP A 15 11.69 -8.15 10.57
C ASP A 15 10.78 -7.53 9.50
N LEU A 16 9.46 -7.67 9.65
CA LEU A 16 8.52 -7.11 8.67
C LEU A 16 8.58 -5.59 8.61
N VAL A 17 8.70 -4.90 9.75
CA VAL A 17 8.85 -3.44 9.79
C VAL A 17 10.12 -2.98 9.08
N ALA A 18 11.22 -3.74 9.18
CA ALA A 18 12.46 -3.43 8.48
C ALA A 18 12.32 -3.48 6.95
N PHE A 19 11.34 -4.21 6.42
CA PHE A 19 11.01 -4.25 4.99
C PHE A 19 10.07 -3.11 4.52
N SER A 20 9.78 -2.10 5.34
CA SER A 20 8.87 -1.02 4.96
C SER A 20 9.43 -0.16 3.80
N PRO A 21 8.59 0.34 2.87
CA PRO A 21 7.13 0.14 2.75
C PRO A 21 6.78 -1.23 2.14
N ARG A 22 5.73 -1.87 2.67
CA ARG A 22 5.21 -3.18 2.23
C ARG A 22 3.89 -3.08 1.44
N ALA A 23 3.66 -1.96 0.76
CA ALA A 23 2.50 -1.84 -0.12
C ALA A 23 2.67 -2.76 -1.34
N SER A 24 1.57 -3.14 -1.99
CA SER A 24 1.65 -3.98 -3.19
C SER A 24 2.48 -3.30 -4.28
N GLY A 25 3.33 -4.08 -4.96
CA GLY A 25 4.23 -3.59 -6.00
C GLY A 25 5.52 -2.92 -5.50
N THR A 26 5.74 -2.81 -4.18
CA THR A 26 7.04 -2.35 -3.64
C THR A 26 8.01 -3.51 -3.44
N SER A 27 9.31 -3.24 -3.50
CA SER A 27 10.36 -4.22 -3.15
C SER A 27 10.25 -4.72 -1.72
N GLY A 28 9.76 -3.89 -0.80
CA GLY A 28 9.48 -4.28 0.58
C GLY A 28 8.32 -5.26 0.73
N GLY A 29 7.28 -5.13 -0.11
CA GLY A 29 6.18 -6.07 -0.18
C GLY A 29 6.64 -7.44 -0.68
N GLU A 30 7.48 -7.45 -1.72
CA GLU A 30 8.11 -8.68 -2.24
C GLU A 30 8.98 -9.35 -1.16
N ALA A 31 9.87 -8.61 -0.50
CA ALA A 31 10.72 -9.15 0.56
C ALA A 31 9.91 -9.75 1.72
N ALA A 32 8.81 -9.10 2.10
CA ALA A 32 7.91 -9.62 3.12
C ALA A 32 7.20 -10.91 2.70
N ALA A 33 6.84 -11.05 1.41
CA ALA A 33 6.23 -12.27 0.89
C ALA A 33 7.22 -13.45 0.97
N TYR A 34 8.47 -13.26 0.56
CA TYR A 34 9.54 -14.26 0.69
C TYR A 34 9.80 -14.63 2.15
N TYR A 35 9.90 -13.66 3.04
CA TYR A 35 10.06 -13.91 4.47
C TYR A 35 8.97 -14.81 5.05
N VAL A 36 7.70 -14.57 4.70
CA VAL A 36 6.57 -15.38 5.17
C VAL A 36 6.60 -16.77 4.54
N HIS A 37 6.92 -16.87 3.26
CA HIS A 37 7.06 -18.15 2.55
C HIS A 37 8.11 -19.05 3.21
N GLU A 38 9.32 -18.54 3.46
CA GLU A 38 10.40 -19.30 4.12
C GLU A 38 10.01 -19.77 5.52
N ARG A 39 9.26 -18.95 6.28
CA ARG A 39 8.77 -19.34 7.61
C ARG A 39 7.72 -20.44 7.55
N PHE A 40 6.89 -20.47 6.52
CA PHE A 40 5.95 -21.55 6.31
C PHE A 40 6.65 -22.85 5.92
N GLU A 41 7.65 -22.81 5.04
CA GLU A 41 8.47 -23.98 4.73
C GLU A 41 9.22 -24.50 5.96
N ALA A 42 9.84 -23.61 6.74
CA ALA A 42 10.55 -23.96 7.97
C ALA A 42 9.63 -24.57 9.04
N ALA A 43 8.33 -24.26 9.00
CA ALA A 43 7.32 -24.86 9.86
C ALA A 43 6.89 -26.27 9.41
N GLY A 44 7.40 -26.77 8.28
CA GLY A 44 7.12 -28.10 7.75
C GLY A 44 5.92 -28.18 6.82
N LEU A 45 5.50 -27.06 6.21
CA LEU A 45 4.50 -27.09 5.15
C LEU A 45 5.13 -27.58 3.85
N ASP A 46 4.59 -28.66 3.28
CA ASP A 46 5.17 -29.31 2.10
C ASP A 46 4.94 -28.55 0.78
N ARG A 47 3.98 -27.61 0.75
CA ARG A 47 3.55 -26.90 -0.45
C ARG A 47 3.24 -25.46 -0.12
N VAL A 48 4.21 -24.58 -0.31
CA VAL A 48 4.07 -23.13 -0.18
C VAL A 48 4.40 -22.51 -1.53
N TRP A 49 3.49 -21.72 -2.09
CA TRP A 49 3.68 -21.08 -3.39
C TRP A 49 3.27 -19.61 -3.33
N PHE A 50 3.81 -18.82 -4.25
CA PHE A 50 3.34 -17.47 -4.51
C PHE A 50 2.18 -17.50 -5.50
N GLU A 51 1.15 -16.72 -5.22
CA GLU A 51 0.11 -16.39 -6.18
C GLU A 51 0.25 -14.91 -6.54
N GLU A 52 0.53 -14.63 -7.80
CA GLU A 52 0.71 -13.28 -8.32
C GLU A 52 -0.60 -12.79 -8.94
N THR A 53 -0.94 -11.54 -8.67
CA THR A 53 -2.07 -10.86 -9.30
C THR A 53 -1.68 -9.43 -9.66
N ASP A 54 -2.20 -8.96 -10.79
CA ASP A 54 -2.10 -7.56 -11.15
C ASP A 54 -2.84 -6.70 -10.11
N THR A 55 -2.28 -5.52 -9.85
CA THR A 55 -2.89 -4.52 -8.98
C THR A 55 -2.64 -3.12 -9.54
N TYR A 56 -3.45 -2.17 -9.10
CA TYR A 56 -3.36 -0.79 -9.54
C TYR A 56 -2.71 0.07 -8.46
N GLN A 57 -1.71 0.84 -8.85
CA GLN A 57 -1.15 1.89 -8.00
C GLN A 57 -1.91 3.19 -8.23
N TRP A 58 -2.39 3.79 -7.14
CA TRP A 58 -2.94 5.14 -7.13
C TRP A 58 -2.02 6.03 -6.31
N THR A 59 -1.67 7.21 -6.83
CA THR A 59 -0.79 8.15 -6.12
C THR A 59 -1.26 9.57 -6.40
N PRO A 60 -1.55 10.38 -5.37
CA PRO A 60 -1.96 11.75 -5.57
C PRO A 60 -0.74 12.58 -5.99
N THR A 61 -0.90 13.36 -7.05
CA THR A 61 0.15 14.27 -7.55
C THR A 61 -0.11 15.72 -7.19
N ALA A 62 -1.37 16.08 -6.89
CA ALA A 62 -1.78 17.39 -6.40
C ALA A 62 -3.05 17.28 -5.54
N ALA A 63 -3.12 18.06 -4.45
CA ALA A 63 -4.31 18.25 -3.64
C ALA A 63 -4.24 19.62 -2.96
N SER A 64 -5.24 20.47 -3.20
CA SER A 64 -5.37 21.78 -2.56
C SER A 64 -6.85 22.17 -2.47
N LEU A 65 -7.18 23.02 -1.50
CA LEU A 65 -8.51 23.60 -1.33
C LEU A 65 -8.34 25.07 -0.90
N ASP A 66 -9.02 25.95 -1.61
CA ASP A 66 -9.16 27.36 -1.28
C ASP A 66 -10.65 27.70 -1.25
N VAL A 67 -11.12 28.33 -0.17
CA VAL A 67 -12.48 28.84 -0.03
C VAL A 67 -12.40 30.31 0.34
N ASP A 68 -12.91 31.18 -0.52
CA ASP A 68 -12.91 32.64 -0.33
C ASP A 68 -11.53 33.24 0.00
N GLY A 69 -10.45 32.67 -0.55
CA GLY A 69 -9.06 33.11 -0.35
C GLY A 69 -8.40 32.52 0.90
N GLU A 70 -9.08 31.64 1.63
CA GLU A 70 -8.51 30.87 2.73
C GLU A 70 -8.11 29.47 2.24
N ALA A 71 -6.82 29.14 2.38
CA ALA A 71 -6.28 27.84 2.04
C ALA A 71 -6.44 26.84 3.20
N PHE A 72 -6.83 25.60 2.87
CA PHE A 72 -7.03 24.53 3.85
C PHE A 72 -6.03 23.38 3.63
N ASP A 73 -5.53 22.83 4.74
CA ASP A 73 -4.81 21.58 4.73
C ASP A 73 -5.75 20.43 4.36
N VAL A 74 -5.48 19.79 3.24
CA VAL A 74 -6.30 18.70 2.72
C VAL A 74 -5.47 17.47 2.43
N MET A 75 -6.10 16.32 2.63
CA MET A 75 -5.61 15.03 2.17
C MET A 75 -6.66 14.46 1.20
N PRO A 76 -6.27 14.06 -0.02
CA PRO A 76 -7.22 13.47 -0.93
C PRO A 76 -7.70 12.11 -0.37
N VAL A 77 -8.98 11.82 -0.55
CA VAL A 77 -9.51 10.48 -0.31
C VAL A 77 -8.85 9.53 -1.31
N LEU A 78 -8.40 8.37 -0.82
CA LEU A 78 -7.79 7.34 -1.68
C LEU A 78 -8.74 6.98 -2.81
N HIS A 79 -8.20 6.86 -4.03
CA HIS A 79 -8.95 6.56 -5.25
C HIS A 79 -10.01 7.61 -5.65
N SER A 80 -9.91 8.83 -5.11
CA SER A 80 -10.69 9.96 -5.63
C SER A 80 -10.37 10.25 -7.09
N ALA A 81 -11.34 10.84 -7.80
CA ALA A 81 -11.30 11.10 -9.24
C ALA A 81 -11.10 9.87 -10.14
N LEU A 82 -11.34 8.66 -9.63
CA LEU A 82 -11.29 7.42 -10.41
C LEU A 82 -12.68 7.08 -10.99
N PRO A 83 -12.90 7.15 -12.32
CA PRO A 83 -14.23 6.92 -12.91
C PRO A 83 -14.68 5.45 -12.86
N ALA A 84 -13.73 4.52 -12.89
CA ALA A 84 -13.94 3.08 -12.74
C ALA A 84 -12.63 2.38 -12.31
N HIS A 85 -12.74 1.18 -11.73
CA HIS A 85 -11.62 0.46 -11.12
C HIS A 85 -10.49 0.06 -12.08
N ASN A 86 -10.73 0.06 -13.39
CA ASN A 86 -9.77 -0.34 -14.42
C ASN A 86 -9.19 0.85 -15.21
N ILE A 87 -9.53 2.09 -14.83
CA ILE A 87 -9.02 3.29 -15.50
C ILE A 87 -7.63 3.63 -14.95
N VAL A 88 -6.71 3.92 -15.86
CA VAL A 88 -5.33 4.33 -15.57
C VAL A 88 -4.98 5.64 -16.28
N GLY A 89 -3.96 6.34 -15.79
CA GLY A 89 -3.47 7.62 -16.33
C GLY A 89 -3.63 8.78 -15.36
N ASP A 90 -3.42 9.99 -15.87
CA ASP A 90 -3.58 11.22 -15.09
C ASP A 90 -5.07 11.56 -14.95
N LEU A 91 -5.56 11.55 -13.72
CA LEU A 91 -6.96 11.78 -13.37
C LEU A 91 -7.07 12.92 -12.36
N GLY A 92 -8.19 13.65 -12.39
CA GLY A 92 -8.43 14.74 -11.45
C GLY A 92 -9.17 15.91 -12.09
N THR A 93 -8.99 17.08 -11.50
CA THR A 93 -9.55 18.36 -11.94
C THR A 93 -8.71 19.05 -13.02
N GLY A 94 -7.65 18.40 -13.51
CA GLY A 94 -6.63 19.01 -14.36
C GLY A 94 -5.70 19.96 -13.58
N PRO A 95 -4.67 20.50 -14.25
CA PRO A 95 -3.60 21.27 -13.61
C PRO A 95 -4.06 22.61 -13.01
N GLN A 96 -5.24 23.10 -13.39
CA GLN A 96 -5.80 24.36 -12.91
C GLN A 96 -6.84 24.18 -11.81
N GLY A 97 -7.18 22.94 -11.43
CA GLY A 97 -8.27 22.72 -10.47
C GLY A 97 -9.65 23.03 -11.03
N ILE A 98 -10.65 23.01 -10.16
CA ILE A 98 -12.01 23.50 -10.44
C ILE A 98 -12.26 24.71 -9.54
N HIS A 99 -12.75 25.79 -10.13
CA HIS A 99 -13.20 26.97 -9.40
C HIS A 99 -14.73 27.07 -9.49
N ALA A 100 -15.41 26.97 -8.35
CA ALA A 100 -16.82 27.33 -8.24
C ALA A 100 -16.95 28.84 -7.98
N ARG A 101 -17.98 29.46 -8.54
CA ARG A 101 -18.36 30.85 -8.29
C ARG A 101 -19.76 30.91 -7.71
#